data_AF-A0A7V2TW38-F1
#
_entry.id   AF-A0A7V2TW38-F1
#
_cell.length_a   1.000
_cell.length_b   1.000
_cell.length_c   1.000
_cell.angle_alpha   90.00
_cell.angle_beta   90.00
_cell.angle_gamma   90.00
#
_symmetry.space_group_name_H-M   'P 1'
#
loop_
_entity.id
_entity.type
_entity.pdbx_description
1 polymer ?
#
loop_
_entity_poly.entity_id
_entity_poly.type
_entity_poly.pdbx_seq_one_letter_code
_entity_poly.pdbx_strand_id
1 'polypeptide(L)'
;MDHRLKNIEEFHALRERLRASQDPTVPTLVIPAGTCGQASGANDLIRVAKRELLSRKLADEIRLRITGCHGFCETEPCVVVEPRGTYYPRVGPGEMERIIRALSRGEICEELLYVDPDSGERIERKQEIPFFRRQGRTLLSRGERIDPIRIYHYILNGGYSALAGILARKDPAGVREEVKASGLRGRGGAGFPTGLKWEMLSRQPDGRGKILVCNADEGDPGAYMDRSLLEGNPHSIIEGMAIGAFATGADEGIVYVRDEYPLAIKHLLIALRQARELGLLGEKILGTGFSFSLGLVRGAGAFVCGEETALIQ
;
A
#
# COMPACT_ATOMS: atom_id res chain seq x y z
N MET A 1 19.22 7.93 -8.28
CA MET A 1 18.55 9.18 -8.69
C MET A 1 18.06 9.84 -7.42
N ASP A 2 18.95 10.49 -6.70
CA ASP A 2 18.65 11.09 -5.39
C ASP A 2 18.35 12.57 -5.59
N HIS A 3 17.15 12.87 -6.09
CA HIS A 3 16.69 14.26 -6.19
C HIS A 3 15.45 14.45 -5.33
N ARG A 4 15.60 15.24 -4.27
CA ARG A 4 14.48 15.81 -3.52
C ARG A 4 13.66 16.68 -4.48
N LEU A 5 12.37 16.43 -4.56
CA LEU A 5 11.45 17.21 -5.39
C LEU A 5 11.31 18.62 -4.82
N LYS A 6 11.52 19.63 -5.66
CA LYS A 6 11.56 21.04 -5.25
C LYS A 6 10.24 21.76 -5.44
N ASN A 7 9.34 21.24 -6.26
CA ASN A 7 8.04 21.84 -6.55
C ASN A 7 7.05 20.79 -7.08
N ILE A 8 5.81 21.21 -7.28
CA ILE A 8 4.71 20.35 -7.76
C ILE A 8 4.93 19.96 -9.23
N GLU A 9 5.52 20.84 -10.03
CA GLU A 9 5.85 20.60 -11.44
C GLU A 9 6.87 19.47 -11.59
N GLU A 10 7.91 19.43 -10.77
CA GLU A 10 8.90 18.34 -10.70
C GLU A 10 8.26 17.01 -10.30
N PHE A 11 7.30 17.03 -9.37
CA PHE A 11 6.53 15.83 -9.02
C PHE A 11 5.72 15.30 -10.22
N HIS A 12 5.03 16.19 -10.95
CA HIS A 12 4.30 15.81 -12.15
C HIS A 12 5.23 15.29 -13.24
N ALA A 13 6.36 15.95 -13.48
CA ALA A 13 7.37 15.51 -14.44
C ALA A 13 7.97 14.14 -14.08
N LEU A 14 8.24 13.88 -12.80
CA LEU A 14 8.66 12.56 -12.31
C LEU A 14 7.61 11.51 -12.64
N ARG A 15 6.33 11.78 -12.37
CA ARG A 15 5.24 10.84 -12.63
C ARG A 15 5.08 10.53 -14.11
N GLU A 16 5.13 11.55 -14.98
CA GLU A 16 5.07 11.35 -16.43
C GLU A 16 6.27 10.55 -16.96
N ARG A 17 7.47 10.80 -16.43
CA ARG A 17 8.66 9.99 -16.76
C ARG A 17 8.52 8.53 -16.33
N LEU A 18 7.99 8.27 -15.13
CA LEU A 18 7.72 6.91 -14.67
C LEU A 18 6.71 6.21 -15.58
N ARG A 19 5.64 6.89 -15.99
CA ARG A 19 4.64 6.37 -16.93
C ARG A 19 5.23 6.05 -18.30
N ALA A 20 6.00 6.98 -18.87
CA ALA A 20 6.66 6.80 -20.15
C ALA A 20 7.67 5.63 -20.15
N SER A 21 8.24 5.30 -18.99
CA SER A 21 9.15 4.15 -18.84
C SER A 21 8.45 2.80 -18.72
N GLN A 22 7.12 2.76 -18.62
CA GLN A 22 6.37 1.51 -18.54
C GLN A 22 6.10 0.96 -19.95
N ASP A 23 6.59 -0.25 -20.21
CA ASP A 23 6.07 -1.07 -21.30
C ASP A 23 4.96 -1.98 -20.75
N PRO A 24 3.67 -1.77 -21.09
CA PRO A 24 2.55 -2.56 -20.59
C PRO A 24 2.47 -3.96 -21.22
N THR A 25 3.24 -4.24 -22.27
CA THR A 25 3.25 -5.53 -22.97
C THR A 25 4.16 -6.55 -22.29
N VAL A 26 5.16 -6.08 -21.53
CA VAL A 26 6.07 -6.94 -20.78
C VAL A 26 5.30 -7.61 -19.63
N PRO A 27 5.20 -8.95 -19.63
CA PRO A 27 4.49 -9.66 -18.58
C PRO A 27 5.13 -9.41 -17.22
N THR A 28 4.30 -9.28 -16.19
CA THR A 28 4.76 -9.08 -14.82
C THR A 28 4.28 -10.23 -13.94
N LEU A 29 5.24 -10.97 -13.39
CA LEU A 29 5.05 -11.98 -12.38
C LEU A 29 4.89 -11.31 -11.02
N VAL A 30 3.70 -11.38 -10.45
CA VAL A 30 3.33 -10.74 -9.19
C VAL A 30 3.23 -11.81 -8.10
N ILE A 31 4.02 -11.66 -7.04
CA ILE A 31 4.03 -12.56 -5.88
C ILE A 31 3.57 -11.77 -4.65
N PRO A 32 2.37 -12.04 -4.10
CA PRO A 32 1.93 -11.52 -2.83
C PRO A 32 2.81 -12.07 -1.70
N ALA A 33 3.39 -11.18 -0.90
CA ALA A 33 4.30 -11.52 0.18
C ALA A 33 4.06 -10.65 1.43
N GLY A 34 2.79 -10.41 1.75
CA GLY A 34 2.40 -10.00 3.10
C GLY A 34 2.63 -11.14 4.11
N THR A 35 2.34 -10.89 5.38
CA THR A 35 2.61 -11.86 6.47
C THR A 35 2.00 -13.25 6.20
N CYS A 36 0.77 -13.33 5.67
CA CYS A 36 0.15 -14.62 5.32
C CYS A 36 0.90 -15.34 4.18
N GLY A 37 1.20 -14.66 3.07
CA GLY A 37 1.94 -15.24 1.96
C GLY A 37 3.34 -15.69 2.39
N GLN A 38 4.04 -14.89 3.19
CA GLN A 38 5.36 -15.27 3.73
C GLN A 38 5.27 -16.49 4.64
N ALA A 39 4.27 -16.56 5.52
CA ALA A 39 4.04 -17.72 6.38
C ALA A 39 3.73 -18.99 5.57
N SER A 40 3.05 -18.86 4.43
CA SER A 40 2.71 -19.97 3.53
C SER A 40 3.84 -20.37 2.57
N GLY A 41 4.96 -19.63 2.50
CA GLY A 41 6.11 -19.97 1.66
C GLY A 41 6.39 -19.04 0.47
N ALA A 42 5.77 -17.85 0.38
CA ALA A 42 6.02 -16.89 -0.71
C ALA A 42 7.51 -16.47 -0.83
N ASN A 43 8.26 -16.47 0.28
CA ASN A 43 9.70 -16.19 0.26
C ASN A 43 10.49 -17.20 -0.60
N ASP A 44 10.05 -18.45 -0.62
CA ASP A 44 10.67 -19.49 -1.45
C ASP A 44 10.36 -19.28 -2.92
N LEU A 45 9.11 -18.90 -3.23
CA LEU A 45 8.72 -18.52 -4.59
C LEU A 45 9.52 -17.32 -5.09
N ILE A 46 9.74 -16.30 -4.27
CA ILE A 46 10.57 -15.14 -4.62
C ILE A 46 12.00 -15.57 -4.95
N ARG A 47 12.59 -16.49 -4.16
CA ARG A 47 13.94 -17.01 -4.40
C ARG A 47 14.01 -17.78 -5.72
N VAL A 48 13.05 -18.68 -5.97
CA VAL A 48 12.95 -19.45 -7.22
C VAL A 48 12.77 -18.51 -8.40
N ALA A 49 11.86 -17.54 -8.31
CA ALA A 49 11.60 -16.58 -9.37
C ALA A 49 12.86 -15.82 -9.78
N LYS A 50 13.55 -15.22 -8.81
CA LYS A 50 14.80 -14.48 -9.06
C LYS A 50 15.85 -15.38 -9.71
N ARG A 51 16.02 -16.61 -9.21
CA ARG A 51 16.98 -17.57 -9.75
C ARG A 51 16.65 -17.92 -11.20
N GLU A 52 15.41 -18.30 -11.50
CA GLU A 52 15.00 -18.69 -12.86
C GLU A 52 15.08 -17.53 -13.85
N LEU A 53 14.64 -16.33 -13.47
CA LEU A 53 14.71 -15.15 -14.33
C LEU A 53 16.17 -14.79 -14.67
N LEU A 54 17.08 -14.90 -13.71
CA LEU A 54 18.51 -14.65 -13.94
C LEU A 54 19.18 -15.76 -14.74
N SER A 55 19.00 -17.03 -14.37
CA SER A 55 19.67 -18.16 -15.02
C SER A 55 19.27 -18.32 -16.48
N ARG A 56 18.04 -17.95 -16.83
CA ARG A 56 17.49 -18.00 -18.19
C ARG A 56 17.62 -16.68 -18.96
N LYS A 57 18.19 -15.63 -18.35
CA LYS A 57 18.31 -14.28 -18.92
C LYS A 57 16.96 -13.64 -19.32
N LEU A 58 15.90 -13.92 -18.56
CA LEU A 58 14.54 -13.43 -18.80
C LEU A 58 14.22 -12.12 -18.06
N ALA A 59 15.20 -11.49 -17.40
CA ALA A 59 14.96 -10.30 -16.57
C ALA A 59 14.47 -9.07 -17.36
N ASP A 60 14.78 -9.01 -18.66
CA ASP A 60 14.30 -7.95 -19.57
C ASP A 60 12.96 -8.30 -20.23
N GLU A 61 12.56 -9.58 -20.19
CA GLU A 61 11.35 -10.10 -20.83
C GLU A 61 10.20 -10.33 -19.86
N ILE A 62 10.49 -10.59 -18.58
CA ILE A 62 9.52 -10.85 -17.54
C ILE A 62 9.88 -10.03 -16.30
N ARG A 63 9.00 -9.13 -15.89
CA ARG A 63 9.16 -8.36 -14.66
C ARG A 63 8.76 -9.21 -13.46
N LEU A 64 9.43 -8.97 -12.33
CA LEU A 64 9.05 -9.52 -11.04
C LEU A 64 8.60 -8.39 -10.12
N ARG A 65 7.40 -8.49 -9.56
CA ARG A 65 6.88 -7.56 -8.56
C ARG A 65 6.45 -8.32 -7.31
N ILE A 66 6.98 -7.90 -6.17
CA ILE A 66 6.60 -8.44 -4.86
C ILE A 66 5.65 -7.44 -4.23
N THR A 67 4.48 -7.89 -3.77
CA THR A 67 3.42 -7.00 -3.27
C THR A 67 3.01 -7.36 -1.84
N GLY A 68 2.12 -6.58 -1.24
CA GLY A 68 1.39 -7.02 -0.04
C GLY A 68 0.39 -8.14 -0.32
N CYS A 69 -0.40 -8.48 0.70
CA CYS A 69 -1.46 -9.48 0.63
C CYS A 69 -2.56 -9.11 -0.38
N HIS A 70 -3.04 -10.09 -1.16
CA HIS A 70 -4.17 -9.91 -2.08
C HIS A 70 -5.52 -10.31 -1.47
N GLY A 71 -5.52 -10.89 -0.26
CA GLY A 71 -6.72 -11.11 0.56
C GLY A 71 -7.34 -12.50 0.47
N PHE A 72 -6.94 -13.35 -0.47
CA PHE A 72 -7.42 -14.74 -0.56
C PHE A 72 -6.45 -15.73 0.10
N CYS A 73 -6.25 -15.56 1.41
CA CYS A 73 -5.19 -16.22 2.18
C CYS A 73 -5.22 -17.76 2.11
N GLU A 74 -6.39 -18.38 1.93
CA GLU A 74 -6.54 -19.84 1.77
C GLU A 74 -5.82 -20.41 0.53
N THR A 75 -5.57 -19.55 -0.45
CA THR A 75 -4.93 -19.93 -1.70
C THR A 75 -3.45 -19.55 -1.76
N GLU A 76 -2.88 -19.04 -0.67
CA GLU A 76 -1.46 -18.70 -0.59
C GLU A 76 -0.57 -19.96 -0.48
N PRO A 77 0.68 -19.92 -0.97
CA PRO A 77 1.25 -18.85 -1.80
C PRO A 77 0.58 -18.81 -3.17
N CYS A 78 0.21 -17.62 -3.64
CA CYS A 78 -0.34 -17.47 -4.99
C CYS A 78 0.56 -16.61 -5.89
N VAL A 79 0.29 -16.68 -7.20
CA VAL A 79 0.98 -15.89 -8.21
C VAL A 79 -0.05 -15.30 -9.16
N VAL A 80 0.13 -14.03 -9.54
CA VAL A 80 -0.67 -13.36 -10.56
C VAL A 80 0.25 -12.96 -11.71
N VAL A 81 -0.16 -13.22 -12.96
CA VAL A 81 0.57 -12.77 -14.15
C VAL A 81 -0.20 -11.65 -14.83
N GLU A 82 0.35 -10.45 -14.80
CA GLU A 82 -0.14 -9.28 -15.53
C GLU A 82 0.47 -9.23 -16.96
N PRO A 83 -0.22 -8.61 -17.94
CA PRO A 83 -1.50 -7.90 -17.83
C PRO A 83 -2.74 -8.80 -17.93
N ARG A 84 -2.59 -10.09 -18.31
CA ARG A 84 -3.72 -11.04 -18.47
C ARG A 84 -4.56 -11.18 -17.19
N GLY A 85 -3.92 -11.05 -16.03
CA GLY A 85 -4.55 -11.27 -14.73
C GLY A 85 -4.71 -12.75 -14.41
N THR A 86 -3.88 -13.61 -15.01
CA THR A 86 -3.90 -15.06 -14.81
C THR A 86 -3.54 -15.38 -13.36
N TYR A 87 -4.38 -16.17 -12.69
CA TYR A 87 -4.27 -16.47 -11.26
C TYR A 87 -3.86 -17.93 -11.03
N TYR A 88 -2.79 -18.12 -10.28
CA TYR A 88 -2.30 -19.44 -9.86
C TYR A 88 -2.37 -19.53 -8.32
N PRO A 89 -3.31 -20.29 -7.74
CA PRO A 89 -3.35 -20.55 -6.30
C PRO A 89 -2.37 -21.66 -5.89
N ARG A 90 -1.96 -21.67 -4.62
CA ARG A 90 -1.21 -22.77 -3.97
C ARG A 90 0.03 -23.21 -4.76
N VAL A 91 0.81 -22.22 -5.21
CA VAL A 91 2.01 -22.41 -6.02
C VAL A 91 3.16 -22.86 -5.12
N GLY A 92 3.78 -23.99 -5.47
CA GLY A 92 5.06 -24.44 -4.89
C GLY A 92 6.26 -24.06 -5.76
N PRO A 93 7.49 -24.34 -5.29
CA PRO A 93 8.72 -24.09 -6.03
C PRO A 93 8.73 -24.70 -7.45
N GLY A 94 8.27 -25.94 -7.61
CA GLY A 94 8.23 -26.63 -8.91
C GLY A 94 7.21 -26.05 -9.87
N GLU A 95 6.03 -25.68 -9.36
CA GLU A 95 4.99 -24.97 -10.11
C GLU A 95 5.50 -23.61 -10.58
N MET A 96 6.25 -22.90 -9.76
CA MET A 96 6.81 -21.60 -10.11
C MET A 96 7.79 -21.68 -11.29
N GLU A 97 8.65 -22.71 -11.32
CA GLU A 97 9.53 -22.95 -12.46
C GLU A 97 8.74 -23.24 -13.75
N ARG A 98 7.62 -23.98 -13.65
CA ARG A 98 6.73 -24.26 -14.78
C ARG A 98 6.03 -22.99 -15.28
N ILE A 99 5.52 -22.17 -14.37
CA ILE A 99 4.88 -20.89 -14.70
C ILE A 99 5.85 -19.98 -15.46
N ILE A 100 7.08 -19.81 -14.99
CA ILE A 100 8.08 -18.96 -15.65
C ILE A 100 8.44 -19.50 -17.04
N ARG A 101 8.55 -20.84 -17.19
CA ARG A 101 8.84 -21.48 -18.48
C ARG A 101 7.70 -21.32 -19.49
N ALA A 102 6.45 -21.45 -19.05
CA ALA A 102 5.28 -21.19 -19.89
C ALA A 102 5.25 -19.72 -20.30
N LEU A 103 5.48 -18.82 -19.35
CA LEU A 103 5.46 -17.38 -19.58
C LEU A 103 6.52 -16.93 -20.59
N SER A 104 7.73 -17.49 -20.56
CA SER A 104 8.78 -17.21 -21.57
C SER A 104 8.41 -17.63 -22.99
N ARG A 105 7.36 -18.44 -23.16
CA ARG A 105 6.82 -18.86 -24.47
C ARG A 105 5.50 -18.16 -24.80
N GLY A 106 5.04 -17.24 -23.96
CA GLY A 106 3.71 -16.61 -24.10
C GLY A 106 2.53 -17.52 -23.74
N GLU A 107 2.79 -18.63 -23.05
CA GLU A 107 1.81 -19.65 -22.66
C GLU A 107 1.35 -19.46 -21.20
N ILE A 108 0.31 -20.21 -20.82
CA ILE A 108 -0.16 -20.33 -19.43
C ILE A 108 -0.17 -21.80 -19.00
N CYS A 109 -0.02 -22.06 -17.70
CA CYS A 109 -0.21 -23.41 -17.14
C CYS A 109 -1.68 -23.65 -16.75
N GLU A 110 -2.52 -24.08 -17.68
CA GLU A 110 -3.97 -24.30 -17.48
C GLU A 110 -4.29 -25.24 -16.30
N GLU A 111 -3.45 -26.24 -16.09
CA GLU A 111 -3.56 -27.22 -15.02
C GLU A 111 -3.39 -26.63 -13.62
N LEU A 112 -2.71 -25.47 -13.52
CA LEU A 112 -2.45 -24.75 -12.26
C LEU A 112 -3.49 -23.64 -11.98
N LEU A 113 -4.46 -23.42 -12.88
CA LEU A 113 -5.48 -22.40 -12.68
C LEU A 113 -6.39 -22.73 -11.49
N TYR A 114 -7.03 -21.69 -10.94
CA TYR A 114 -8.06 -21.86 -9.93
C TYR A 114 -9.20 -22.73 -10.46
N VAL A 115 -9.60 -23.70 -9.66
CA VAL A 115 -10.79 -24.53 -9.89
C VAL A 115 -11.83 -24.12 -8.88
N ASP A 116 -13.00 -23.69 -9.36
CA ASP A 116 -14.12 -23.35 -8.50
C ASP A 116 -14.64 -24.61 -7.80
N PRO A 117 -14.65 -24.68 -6.46
CA PRO A 117 -15.04 -25.89 -5.74
C PRO A 117 -16.52 -26.25 -5.94
N ASP A 118 -17.38 -25.28 -6.26
CA ASP A 118 -18.81 -25.49 -6.44
C ASP A 118 -19.15 -26.01 -7.86
N SER A 119 -18.58 -25.40 -8.90
CA SER A 119 -18.87 -25.75 -10.30
C SER A 119 -17.87 -26.72 -10.94
N GLY A 120 -16.66 -26.85 -10.39
CA GLY A 120 -15.54 -27.57 -11.01
C GLY A 120 -14.91 -26.83 -12.20
N GLU A 121 -15.34 -25.61 -12.50
CA GLU A 121 -14.83 -24.82 -13.63
C GLU A 121 -13.42 -24.28 -13.35
N ARG A 122 -12.54 -24.32 -14.37
CA ARG A 122 -11.24 -23.65 -14.33
C ARG A 122 -11.39 -22.19 -14.71
N ILE A 123 -10.96 -21.29 -13.84
CA ILE A 123 -11.05 -19.85 -14.03
C ILE A 123 -9.63 -19.27 -14.15
N GLU A 124 -9.32 -18.68 -15.31
CA GLU A 124 -8.01 -18.07 -15.56
C GLU A 124 -7.84 -16.76 -14.79
N ARG A 125 -8.81 -15.85 -14.94
CA ARG A 125 -8.63 -14.45 -14.54
C ARG A 125 -9.01 -14.26 -13.09
N LYS A 126 -8.12 -13.64 -12.30
CA LYS A 126 -8.34 -13.30 -10.89
C LYS A 126 -9.67 -12.56 -10.65
N GLN A 127 -10.05 -11.69 -11.58
CA GLN A 127 -11.25 -10.84 -11.48
C GLN A 127 -12.57 -11.63 -11.62
N GLU A 128 -12.51 -12.80 -12.26
CA GLU A 128 -13.66 -13.65 -12.54
C GLU A 128 -13.92 -14.67 -11.43
N ILE A 129 -12.89 -14.98 -10.63
CA ILE A 129 -12.98 -15.89 -9.48
C ILE A 129 -14.06 -15.37 -8.50
N PRO A 130 -15.01 -16.23 -8.06
CA PRO A 130 -16.13 -15.84 -7.21
C PRO A 130 -15.73 -15.04 -5.95
N PHE A 131 -14.61 -15.40 -5.32
CA PHE A 131 -14.05 -14.70 -4.16
C PHE A 131 -13.80 -13.22 -4.46
N PHE A 132 -13.17 -12.89 -5.59
CA PHE A 132 -12.79 -11.51 -5.93
C PHE A 132 -13.91 -10.74 -6.64
N ARG A 133 -14.68 -11.40 -7.52
CA ARG A 133 -15.67 -10.75 -8.41
C ARG A 133 -16.72 -9.92 -7.67
N ARG A 134 -17.05 -10.29 -6.43
CA ARG A 134 -18.08 -9.63 -5.61
C ARG A 134 -17.55 -8.52 -4.70
N GLN A 135 -16.26 -8.18 -4.77
CA GLN A 135 -15.62 -7.22 -3.86
C GLN A 135 -15.43 -5.83 -4.48
N GLY A 136 -15.82 -4.78 -3.73
CA GLY A 136 -15.40 -3.40 -3.99
C GLY A 136 -14.09 -3.08 -3.25
N ARG A 137 -12.95 -3.14 -3.94
CA ARG A 137 -11.61 -3.03 -3.33
C ARG A 137 -11.06 -1.60 -3.31
N THR A 138 -11.76 -0.63 -2.73
CA THR A 138 -11.35 0.78 -2.77
C THR A 138 -9.97 1.03 -2.14
N LEU A 139 -9.69 0.46 -0.97
CA LEU A 139 -8.42 0.67 -0.26
C LEU A 139 -7.30 -0.27 -0.75
N LEU A 140 -7.63 -1.54 -0.99
CA LEU A 140 -6.64 -2.58 -1.28
C LEU A 140 -6.29 -2.71 -2.78
N SER A 141 -7.10 -2.19 -3.70
CA SER A 141 -6.90 -2.36 -5.14
C SER A 141 -5.53 -1.91 -5.64
N ARG A 142 -4.99 -0.82 -5.09
CA ARG A 142 -3.68 -0.31 -5.49
C ARG A 142 -2.54 -1.22 -5.03
N GLY A 143 -2.70 -1.92 -3.90
CA GLY A 143 -1.65 -2.76 -3.30
C GLY A 143 -1.14 -3.86 -4.24
N GLU A 144 -2.00 -4.37 -5.12
CA GLU A 144 -1.64 -5.39 -6.11
C GLU A 144 -0.66 -4.88 -7.19
N ARG A 145 -0.61 -3.55 -7.38
CA ARG A 145 0.23 -2.88 -8.38
C ARG A 145 1.49 -2.25 -7.77
N ILE A 146 1.65 -2.33 -6.45
CA ILE A 146 2.67 -1.62 -5.70
C ILE A 146 3.62 -2.63 -5.06
N ASP A 147 4.92 -2.40 -5.25
CA ASP A 147 5.91 -3.00 -4.36
C ASP A 147 6.00 -2.09 -3.12
N PRO A 148 5.65 -2.59 -1.92
CA PRO A 148 5.47 -1.75 -0.73
C PRO A 148 6.77 -1.06 -0.27
N ILE A 149 7.94 -1.53 -0.73
CA ILE A 149 9.24 -0.94 -0.38
C ILE A 149 9.80 -0.05 -1.51
N ARG A 150 8.98 0.30 -2.50
CA ARG A 150 9.36 1.13 -3.66
C ARG A 150 8.40 2.30 -3.86
N ILE A 151 8.72 3.47 -3.31
CA ILE A 151 7.93 4.70 -3.48
C ILE A 151 7.55 5.04 -4.94
N TYR A 152 8.43 4.78 -5.91
CA TYR A 152 8.12 5.07 -7.32
C TYR A 152 6.98 4.21 -7.87
N HIS A 153 6.77 2.99 -7.36
CA HIS A 153 5.59 2.19 -7.71
C HIS A 153 4.31 2.87 -7.19
N TYR A 154 4.36 3.46 -6.00
CA TYR A 154 3.22 4.21 -5.47
C TYR A 154 2.92 5.45 -6.31
N ILE A 155 3.93 6.26 -6.64
CA ILE A 155 3.80 7.48 -7.48
C ILE A 155 3.26 7.13 -8.87
N LEU A 156 3.81 6.10 -9.52
CA LEU A 156 3.36 5.62 -10.82
C LEU A 156 1.86 5.29 -10.81
N ASN A 157 1.39 4.65 -9.74
CA ASN A 157 -0.01 4.27 -9.54
C ASN A 157 -0.88 5.41 -8.96
N GLY A 158 -0.44 6.66 -9.07
CA GLY A 158 -1.21 7.85 -8.68
C GLY A 158 -1.09 8.26 -7.21
N GLY A 159 -0.23 7.60 -6.44
CA GLY A 159 0.13 8.03 -5.10
C GLY A 159 0.72 9.44 -5.08
N TYR A 160 0.46 10.16 -4.00
CA TYR A 160 0.81 11.58 -3.76
C TYR A 160 0.18 12.59 -4.72
N SER A 161 -0.62 12.16 -5.71
CA SER A 161 -1.28 13.07 -6.63
C SER A 161 -2.38 13.90 -5.95
N ALA A 162 -3.08 13.31 -4.98
CA ALA A 162 -4.07 14.03 -4.18
C ALA A 162 -3.38 15.08 -3.29
N LEU A 163 -2.30 14.68 -2.61
CA LEU A 163 -1.48 15.60 -1.82
C LEU A 163 -0.97 16.79 -2.65
N ALA A 164 -0.37 16.53 -3.82
CA ALA A 164 0.11 17.60 -4.71
C ALA A 164 -1.04 18.54 -5.13
N GLY A 165 -2.21 18.00 -5.47
CA GLY A 165 -3.38 18.79 -5.86
C GLY A 165 -3.91 19.71 -4.76
N ILE A 166 -4.01 19.22 -3.51
CA ILE A 166 -4.50 20.05 -2.40
C ILE A 166 -3.48 21.12 -1.99
N LEU A 167 -2.18 20.82 -2.11
CA LEU A 167 -1.11 21.78 -1.83
C LEU A 167 -1.06 22.89 -2.88
N ALA A 168 -1.35 22.57 -4.15
CA ALA A 168 -1.50 23.58 -5.21
C ALA A 168 -2.70 24.51 -4.95
N ARG A 169 -3.83 23.94 -4.50
CA ARG A 169 -5.05 24.70 -4.19
C ARG A 169 -4.89 25.62 -2.98
N LYS A 170 -4.04 25.27 -2.01
CA LYS A 170 -3.82 26.02 -0.75
C LYS A 170 -5.11 26.26 0.04
N ASP A 171 -6.02 25.29 0.01
CA ASP A 171 -7.38 25.38 0.56
C ASP A 171 -7.64 24.26 1.58
N PRO A 172 -7.13 24.38 2.82
CA PRO A 172 -7.32 23.36 3.84
C PRO A 172 -8.79 23.25 4.30
N ALA A 173 -9.56 24.34 4.21
CA ALA A 173 -10.98 24.33 4.56
C ALA A 173 -11.80 23.50 3.57
N GLY A 174 -11.59 23.68 2.27
CA GLY A 174 -12.25 22.87 1.25
C GLY A 174 -11.91 21.38 1.33
N VAL A 175 -10.68 21.02 1.75
CA VAL A 175 -10.33 19.60 2.01
C VAL A 175 -11.17 19.03 3.16
N ARG A 176 -11.38 19.78 4.25
CA ARG A 176 -12.26 19.33 5.35
C ARG A 176 -13.70 19.15 4.90
N GLU A 177 -14.22 20.09 4.10
CA GLU A 177 -15.58 19.99 3.56
C GLU A 177 -15.74 18.80 2.61
N GLU A 178 -14.73 18.48 1.80
CA GLU A 178 -14.74 17.29 0.94
C GLU A 178 -14.82 15.99 1.75
N VAL A 179 -14.03 15.87 2.83
CA VAL A 179 -14.07 14.71 3.74
C VAL A 179 -15.40 14.63 4.52
N LYS A 180 -15.98 15.78 4.87
CA LYS A 180 -17.29 15.85 5.53
C LYS A 180 -18.41 15.41 4.58
N ALA A 181 -18.39 15.90 3.35
CA ALA A 181 -19.34 15.56 2.30
C ALA A 181 -19.24 14.08 1.88
N SER A 182 -18.06 13.46 1.97
CA SER A 182 -17.88 12.05 1.64
C SER A 182 -18.57 11.09 2.64
N GLY A 183 -19.01 11.59 3.80
CA GLY A 183 -19.60 10.77 4.85
C GLY A 183 -18.62 9.77 5.49
N LEU A 184 -17.30 10.00 5.40
CA LEU A 184 -16.32 9.07 5.95
C LEU A 184 -16.45 8.98 7.47
N ARG A 185 -16.55 7.76 7.99
CA ARG A 185 -16.63 7.46 9.42
C ARG A 185 -15.35 6.75 9.88
N GLY A 186 -15.01 6.92 11.15
CA GLY A 186 -13.88 6.23 11.79
C GLY A 186 -14.00 4.73 11.63
N ARG A 187 -12.93 4.09 11.15
CA ARG A 187 -12.91 2.65 10.82
C ARG A 187 -12.40 1.75 11.94
N GLY A 188 -11.94 2.32 13.06
CA GLY A 188 -11.59 1.59 14.29
C GLY A 188 -12.79 1.24 15.18
N GLY A 189 -13.97 1.02 14.61
CA GLY A 189 -15.17 0.59 15.35
C GLY A 189 -16.15 1.69 15.77
N ALA A 190 -15.70 2.77 16.43
CA ALA A 190 -16.59 3.80 16.99
C ALA A 190 -17.44 4.56 15.94
N GLY A 191 -17.00 4.60 14.69
CA GLY A 191 -17.79 5.17 13.60
C GLY A 191 -18.07 6.67 13.72
N PHE A 192 -17.26 7.44 14.46
CA PHE A 192 -17.42 8.88 14.55
C PHE A 192 -17.16 9.56 13.19
N PRO A 193 -17.91 10.60 12.77
CA PRO A 193 -17.70 11.27 11.48
C PRO A 193 -16.31 11.92 11.39
N THR A 194 -15.51 11.50 10.41
CA THR A 194 -14.10 11.89 10.26
C THR A 194 -13.96 13.38 9.95
N GLY A 195 -14.78 13.91 9.04
CA GLY A 195 -14.78 15.34 8.70
C GLY A 195 -15.10 16.23 9.90
N LEU A 196 -16.01 15.79 10.78
CA LEU A 196 -16.31 16.52 12.02
C LEU A 196 -15.12 16.47 13.02
N LYS A 197 -14.46 15.31 13.18
CA LYS A 197 -13.26 15.18 14.04
C LYS A 197 -12.14 16.12 13.55
N TRP A 198 -11.95 16.20 12.22
CA TRP A 198 -10.97 17.12 11.62
C TRP A 198 -11.34 18.59 11.81
N GLU A 199 -12.62 18.93 11.66
CA GLU A 199 -13.12 20.29 11.91
C GLU A 199 -12.87 20.71 13.37
N MET A 200 -13.14 19.83 14.33
CA MET A 200 -12.88 20.08 15.76
C MET A 200 -11.40 20.38 16.02
N LEU A 201 -10.48 19.58 15.47
CA LEU A 201 -9.04 19.81 15.61
C LEU A 201 -8.59 21.11 14.94
N SER A 202 -9.14 21.43 13.76
CA SER A 202 -8.78 22.65 13.03
C SER A 202 -9.13 23.93 13.80
N ARG A 203 -10.17 23.89 14.64
CA ARG A 203 -10.62 25.02 15.47
C ARG A 203 -9.84 25.17 16.78
N GLN A 204 -9.02 24.19 17.17
CA GLN A 204 -8.22 24.30 18.38
C GLN A 204 -7.12 25.36 18.22
N PRO A 205 -6.75 26.10 19.29
CA PRO A 205 -5.61 26.98 19.30
C PRO A 205 -4.32 26.23 18.96
N ASP A 206 -3.43 26.85 18.19
CA ASP A 206 -2.19 26.23 17.69
C ASP A 206 -0.95 26.54 18.55
N GLY A 207 -1.14 27.06 19.77
CA GLY A 207 -0.06 27.58 20.60
C GLY A 207 1.00 26.55 21.04
N ARG A 208 0.73 25.24 20.87
CA ARG A 208 1.66 24.14 21.17
C ARG A 208 1.86 23.19 19.97
N GLY A 209 1.42 23.60 18.78
CA GLY A 209 1.31 22.69 17.63
C GLY A 209 0.11 21.75 17.75
N LYS A 210 -0.16 21.02 16.67
CA LYS A 210 -1.24 20.03 16.57
C LYS A 210 -0.67 18.72 16.05
N ILE A 211 -1.09 17.63 16.67
CA ILE A 211 -0.56 16.30 16.37
C ILE A 211 -1.68 15.42 15.77
N LEU A 212 -1.36 14.70 14.69
CA LEU A 212 -2.18 13.60 14.19
C LEU A 212 -1.64 12.25 14.62
N VAL A 213 -2.49 11.44 15.23
CA VAL A 213 -2.12 10.08 15.63
C VAL A 213 -2.86 9.06 14.77
N CYS A 214 -2.11 8.21 14.08
CA CYS A 214 -2.62 7.02 13.42
C CYS A 214 -2.48 5.85 14.39
N ASN A 215 -3.62 5.39 14.89
CA ASN A 215 -3.71 4.18 15.71
C ASN A 215 -3.69 2.95 14.80
N ALA A 216 -2.61 2.17 14.87
CA ALA A 216 -2.46 0.88 14.22
C ALA A 216 -2.12 -0.21 15.25
N ASP A 217 -2.74 -0.14 16.44
CA ASP A 217 -2.61 -1.15 17.48
C ASP A 217 -3.48 -2.40 17.24
N GLU A 218 -4.25 -2.45 16.13
CA GLU A 218 -5.15 -3.52 15.64
C GLU A 218 -5.16 -4.80 16.51
N GLY A 219 -5.71 -4.68 17.72
CA GLY A 219 -5.56 -5.67 18.78
C GLY A 219 -6.58 -6.80 18.70
N ASP A 220 -7.69 -6.55 18.00
CA ASP A 220 -8.85 -7.41 17.95
C ASP A 220 -8.54 -8.76 17.28
N PRO A 221 -8.84 -9.90 17.92
CA PRO A 221 -8.66 -11.21 17.30
C PRO A 221 -9.39 -11.32 15.96
N GLY A 222 -8.65 -11.72 14.92
CA GLY A 222 -9.18 -11.87 13.56
C GLY A 222 -9.14 -10.60 12.71
N ALA A 223 -8.77 -9.44 13.27
CA ALA A 223 -8.49 -8.23 12.51
C ALA A 223 -7.06 -8.26 11.92
N TYR A 224 -6.94 -7.90 10.64
CA TYR A 224 -5.66 -7.77 9.92
C TYR A 224 -5.76 -6.81 8.73
N MET A 225 -6.76 -5.94 8.72
CA MET A 225 -7.00 -4.96 7.68
C MET A 225 -5.92 -3.88 7.70
N ASP A 226 -5.61 -3.36 8.89
CA ASP A 226 -4.60 -2.32 9.08
C ASP A 226 -3.21 -2.89 8.79
N ARG A 227 -2.93 -4.11 9.29
CA ARG A 227 -1.73 -4.86 8.92
C ARG A 227 -1.56 -4.96 7.41
N SER A 228 -2.62 -5.36 6.70
CA SER A 228 -2.57 -5.56 5.25
C SER A 228 -2.26 -4.26 4.50
N LEU A 229 -2.76 -3.11 4.98
CA LEU A 229 -2.47 -1.81 4.39
C LEU A 229 -1.04 -1.34 4.70
N LEU A 230 -0.58 -1.47 5.93
CA LEU A 230 0.79 -1.10 6.32
C LEU A 230 1.83 -1.95 5.59
N GLU A 231 1.56 -3.25 5.44
CA GLU A 231 2.46 -4.16 4.72
C GLU A 231 2.39 -3.96 3.21
N GLY A 232 1.21 -3.71 2.64
CA GLY A 232 1.03 -3.66 1.18
C GLY A 232 1.17 -2.28 0.55
N ASN A 233 0.89 -1.21 1.30
CA ASN A 233 0.92 0.16 0.78
C ASN A 233 1.13 1.20 1.90
N PRO A 234 2.29 1.19 2.59
CA PRO A 234 2.57 2.12 3.69
C PRO A 234 2.53 3.59 3.25
N HIS A 235 2.85 3.88 1.98
CA HIS A 235 2.79 5.25 1.46
C HIS A 235 1.39 5.84 1.42
N SER A 236 0.33 5.02 1.27
CA SER A 236 -1.04 5.53 1.35
C SER A 236 -1.42 6.05 2.74
N ILE A 237 -0.84 5.46 3.78
CA ILE A 237 -1.05 5.90 5.17
C ILE A 237 -0.31 7.23 5.38
N ILE A 238 0.95 7.31 4.93
CA ILE A 238 1.74 8.56 4.97
C ILE A 238 1.03 9.69 4.20
N GLU A 239 0.54 9.41 2.98
CA GLU A 239 -0.20 10.40 2.18
C GLU A 239 -1.50 10.82 2.88
N GLY A 240 -2.28 9.87 3.40
CA GLY A 240 -3.51 10.18 4.13
C GLY A 240 -3.27 11.05 5.36
N MET A 241 -2.20 10.78 6.12
CA MET A 241 -1.82 11.61 7.27
C MET A 241 -1.35 13.00 6.84
N ALA A 242 -0.56 13.12 5.77
CA ALA A 242 -0.15 14.43 5.26
C ALA A 242 -1.34 15.27 4.76
N ILE A 243 -2.33 14.64 4.12
CA ILE A 243 -3.59 15.29 3.72
C ILE A 243 -4.37 15.76 4.95
N GLY A 244 -4.52 14.90 5.96
CA GLY A 244 -5.18 15.26 7.21
C GLY A 244 -4.46 16.39 7.93
N ALA A 245 -3.13 16.38 7.92
CA ALA A 245 -2.31 17.38 8.56
C ALA A 245 -2.49 18.75 7.90
N PHE A 246 -2.43 18.78 6.56
CA PHE A 246 -2.76 19.98 5.79
C PHE A 246 -4.17 20.50 6.09
N ALA A 247 -5.16 19.61 6.14
CA ALA A 247 -6.55 19.98 6.39
C ALA A 247 -6.80 20.51 7.82
N THR A 248 -6.05 20.05 8.81
CA THR A 248 -6.27 20.36 10.23
C THR A 248 -5.31 21.41 10.81
N GLY A 249 -4.22 21.71 10.09
CA GLY A 249 -3.13 22.55 10.56
C GLY A 249 -2.17 21.81 11.50
N ALA A 250 -2.12 20.47 11.44
CA ALA A 250 -1.12 19.70 12.17
C ALA A 250 0.24 19.77 11.45
N ASP A 251 1.30 19.90 12.23
CA ASP A 251 2.70 19.93 11.80
C ASP A 251 3.45 18.66 12.22
N GLU A 252 2.91 17.92 13.19
CA GLU A 252 3.44 16.65 13.66
C GLU A 252 2.43 15.51 13.55
N GLY A 253 2.95 14.31 13.35
CA GLY A 253 2.15 13.10 13.34
C GLY A 253 2.93 11.90 13.87
N ILE A 254 2.17 10.94 14.38
CA ILE A 254 2.69 9.69 14.93
C ILE A 254 1.88 8.55 14.35
N VAL A 255 2.55 7.55 13.79
CA VAL A 255 1.96 6.23 13.60
C VAL A 255 2.32 5.39 14.81
N TYR A 256 1.34 4.97 15.59
CA TYR A 256 1.53 4.01 16.66
C TYR A 256 1.22 2.62 16.12
N VAL A 257 2.21 1.74 16.04
CA VAL A 257 2.06 0.37 15.50
C VAL A 257 2.41 -0.63 16.57
N ARG A 258 1.54 -1.63 16.77
CA ARG A 258 1.78 -2.74 17.68
C ARG A 258 3.07 -3.49 17.34
N ASP A 259 3.77 -4.00 18.36
CA ASP A 259 5.07 -4.64 18.17
C ASP A 259 5.00 -5.96 17.40
N GLU A 260 3.84 -6.63 17.45
CA GLU A 260 3.60 -7.92 16.79
C GLU A 260 3.51 -7.81 15.25
N TYR A 261 3.63 -6.61 14.68
CA TYR A 261 3.61 -6.36 13.23
C TYR A 261 5.00 -5.97 12.68
N PRO A 262 6.04 -6.84 12.78
CA PRO A 262 7.41 -6.48 12.41
C PRO A 262 7.57 -6.18 10.91
N LEU A 263 6.83 -6.86 10.03
CA LEU A 263 6.87 -6.60 8.59
C LEU A 263 6.27 -5.22 8.26
N ALA A 264 5.15 -4.88 8.89
CA ALA A 264 4.49 -3.59 8.76
C ALA A 264 5.41 -2.44 9.21
N ILE A 265 6.03 -2.59 10.39
CA ILE A 265 7.02 -1.66 10.94
C ILE A 265 8.17 -1.46 9.95
N LYS A 266 8.74 -2.56 9.43
CA LYS A 266 9.83 -2.51 8.46
C LYS A 266 9.44 -1.75 7.19
N HIS A 267 8.29 -2.06 6.60
CA HIS A 267 7.81 -1.40 5.39
C HIS A 267 7.53 0.09 5.62
N LEU A 268 6.91 0.43 6.74
CA LEU A 268 6.63 1.81 7.11
C LEU A 268 7.90 2.62 7.34
N LEU A 269 8.92 2.07 8.02
CA LEU A 269 10.22 2.74 8.18
C LEU A 269 10.91 3.04 6.84
N ILE A 270 10.85 2.09 5.89
CA ILE A 270 11.38 2.29 4.53
C ILE A 270 10.59 3.40 3.82
N ALA A 271 9.26 3.37 3.90
CA ALA A 271 8.39 4.35 3.26
C ALA A 271 8.57 5.76 3.83
N LEU A 272 8.70 5.90 5.16
CA LEU A 272 9.00 7.18 5.83
C LEU A 272 10.32 7.76 5.35
N ARG A 273 11.38 6.93 5.26
CA ARG A 273 12.68 7.35 4.73
C ARG A 273 12.55 7.84 3.28
N GLN A 274 11.95 7.03 2.41
CA GLN A 274 11.79 7.36 0.99
C GLN A 274 10.97 8.64 0.77
N ALA A 275 9.90 8.84 1.56
CA ALA A 275 9.07 10.05 1.48
C ALA A 275 9.86 11.31 1.91
N ARG A 276 10.69 11.22 2.95
CA ARG A 276 11.58 12.33 3.38
C ARG A 276 12.65 12.64 2.33
N GLU A 277 13.31 11.61 1.80
CA GLU A 277 14.35 11.74 0.76
C GLU A 277 13.80 12.43 -0.50
N LEU A 278 12.59 12.07 -0.94
CA LEU A 278 11.96 12.69 -2.10
C LEU A 278 11.29 14.05 -1.84
N GLY A 279 11.23 14.53 -0.59
CA GLY A 279 10.56 15.80 -0.26
C GLY A 279 9.02 15.74 -0.26
N LEU A 280 8.47 14.54 -0.07
CA LEU A 280 7.03 14.27 0.11
C LEU A 280 6.61 14.22 1.60
N LEU A 281 7.57 14.37 2.50
CA LEU A 281 7.41 14.46 3.95
C LEU A 281 8.54 15.34 4.53
N GLY A 282 8.29 15.98 5.68
CA GLY A 282 9.23 16.89 6.33
C GLY A 282 8.97 18.35 5.98
N GLU A 283 10.02 19.15 5.85
CA GLU A 283 9.91 20.60 5.61
C GLU A 283 9.59 20.96 4.17
N LYS A 284 8.72 21.97 3.99
CA LYS A 284 8.40 22.60 2.69
C LYS A 284 8.10 21.56 1.61
N ILE A 285 7.13 20.69 1.90
CA ILE A 285 6.74 19.57 1.04
C ILE A 285 6.42 20.10 -0.36
N LEU A 286 7.06 19.51 -1.37
CA LEU A 286 6.96 19.95 -2.77
C LEU A 286 7.19 21.46 -2.96
N GLY A 287 8.14 22.05 -2.21
CA GLY A 287 8.48 23.48 -2.29
C GLY A 287 7.40 24.42 -1.78
N THR A 288 6.33 23.90 -1.19
CA THR A 288 5.24 24.73 -0.64
C THR A 288 5.59 25.23 0.76
N GLY A 289 4.72 26.07 1.33
CA GLY A 289 4.84 26.49 2.72
C GLY A 289 4.44 25.42 3.74
N PHE A 290 3.86 24.30 3.30
CA PHE A 290 3.39 23.23 4.17
C PHE A 290 4.55 22.32 4.60
N SER A 291 4.62 22.03 5.89
CA SER A 291 5.58 21.10 6.47
C SER A 291 4.84 20.11 7.36
N PHE A 292 5.27 18.85 7.35
CA PHE A 292 4.67 17.81 8.19
C PHE A 292 5.72 16.78 8.58
N SER A 293 5.97 16.65 9.88
CA SER A 293 6.83 15.62 10.46
C SER A 293 5.99 14.41 10.83
N LEU A 294 6.44 13.22 10.47
CA LEU A 294 5.75 11.97 10.82
C LEU A 294 6.74 10.98 11.42
N GLY A 295 6.47 10.52 12.64
CA GLY A 295 7.22 9.51 13.36
C GLY A 295 6.51 8.17 13.44
N LEU A 296 7.25 7.14 13.87
CA LEU A 296 6.74 5.83 14.24
C LEU A 296 7.01 5.61 15.72
N VAL A 297 5.97 5.21 16.46
CA VAL A 297 6.09 4.65 17.82
C VAL A 297 5.71 3.18 17.75
N ARG A 298 6.54 2.33 18.36
CA ARG A 298 6.23 0.90 18.52
C ARG A 298 5.52 0.70 19.84
N GLY A 299 4.43 -0.04 19.82
CA GLY A 299 3.74 -0.44 21.04
C GLY A 299 4.55 -1.41 21.89
N ALA A 300 4.08 -1.67 23.10
CA ALA A 300 4.72 -2.57 24.07
C ALA A 300 3.88 -3.82 24.37
N GLY A 301 2.97 -4.22 23.46
CA GLY A 301 2.17 -5.45 23.56
C GLY A 301 0.93 -5.36 24.47
N ALA A 302 0.45 -4.15 24.77
CA ALA A 302 -0.72 -3.93 25.62
C ALA A 302 -1.98 -3.65 24.80
N PHE A 303 -2.94 -4.58 24.80
CA PHE A 303 -4.22 -4.45 24.06
C PHE A 303 -5.01 -3.16 24.39
N VAL A 304 -4.90 -2.66 25.63
CA VAL A 304 -5.59 -1.43 26.07
C VAL A 304 -5.11 -0.19 25.34
N CYS A 305 -3.89 -0.19 24.78
CA CYS A 305 -3.33 0.92 24.02
C CYS A 305 -4.05 1.15 22.69
N GLY A 306 -5.01 0.31 22.30
CA GLY A 306 -5.93 0.58 21.19
C GLY A 306 -6.98 1.66 21.52
N GLU A 307 -7.21 1.98 22.79
CA GLU A 307 -8.09 3.07 23.22
C GLU A 307 -7.37 4.43 23.08
N GLU A 308 -8.06 5.47 22.62
CA GLU A 308 -7.41 6.72 22.19
C GLU A 308 -6.70 7.46 23.34
N THR A 309 -7.24 7.44 24.56
CA THR A 309 -6.58 8.09 25.71
C THR A 309 -5.41 7.25 26.22
N ALA A 310 -5.56 5.93 26.28
CA ALA A 310 -4.50 5.00 26.67
C ALA A 310 -3.32 4.99 25.68
N LEU A 311 -3.58 5.20 24.39
CA LEU A 311 -2.55 5.33 23.35
C LEU A 311 -1.71 6.61 23.54
N ILE A 312 -2.35 7.70 23.99
CA ILE A 312 -1.71 9.00 24.18
C ILE A 312 -0.82 9.03 25.43
N GLN A 313 -1.17 8.25 26.47
CA GLN A 313 -0.38 8.13 27.71
C GLN A 313 0.94 7.38 27.46
#